data_AF-A0A2M6X7K8-F1
#
_entry.id   AF-A0A2M6X7K8-F1
#
_cell.length_a   1.000
_cell.length_b   1.000
_cell.length_c   1.000
_cell.angle_alpha   90.00
_cell.angle_beta   90.00
_cell.angle_gamma   90.00
#
_symmetry.space_group_name_H-M   'P 1'
#
loop_
_entity.id
_entity.type
_entity.pdbx_description
1 polymer ?
#
loop_
_entity_poly.entity_id
_entity_poly.type
_entity_poly.pdbx_seq_one_letter_code
_entity_poly.pdbx_strand_id
1 'polypeptide(L)'
;MTAFYESGLSLGEISKRTGMPKGTVRKTLIEGGTAIRSFRRNHEPISNSPNVMRAGNTPFGYCYLDGKLVVDARERQTVLDMWRMWQGGHSFRSIARTLNEHKISTRFGKSWKHEVVKQILKRHEAEKGITNGIK
;
A
#
# COMPACT_ATOMS: atom_id res chain seq x y z
N MET A 1 -32.03 -1.49 -38.73
CA MET A 1 -31.48 -1.28 -37.36
C MET A 1 -30.17 -0.51 -37.40
N THR A 2 -29.30 -0.80 -38.38
CA THR A 2 -28.08 -0.06 -38.69
C THR A 2 -28.29 1.46 -38.83
N ALA A 3 -29.31 1.90 -39.57
CA ALA A 3 -29.63 3.32 -39.73
C ALA A 3 -29.95 4.07 -38.41
N PHE A 4 -30.55 3.40 -37.42
CA PHE A 4 -30.80 4.01 -36.10
C PHE A 4 -29.50 4.13 -35.28
N TYR A 5 -28.57 3.20 -35.47
CA TYR A 5 -27.28 3.23 -34.81
C TYR A 5 -26.34 4.28 -35.40
N GLU A 6 -26.34 4.39 -36.73
CA GLU A 6 -25.55 5.38 -37.49
C GLU A 6 -26.03 6.83 -37.25
N SER A 7 -27.33 7.02 -36.97
CA SER A 7 -27.87 8.32 -36.54
C SER A 7 -27.56 8.67 -35.07
N GLY A 8 -26.75 7.85 -34.39
CA GLY A 8 -26.21 8.15 -33.07
C GLY A 8 -27.00 7.61 -31.88
N LEU A 9 -28.15 6.95 -32.11
CA LEU A 9 -28.92 6.37 -31.01
C LEU A 9 -28.15 5.24 -30.32
N SER A 10 -28.28 5.21 -28.99
CA SER A 10 -27.72 4.14 -28.17
C SER A 10 -28.48 2.82 -28.37
N LEU A 11 -27.79 1.70 -28.12
CA LEU A 11 -28.43 0.37 -28.11
C LEU A 11 -29.66 0.30 -27.19
N GLY A 12 -29.67 1.09 -26.11
CA GLY A 12 -30.80 1.17 -25.18
C GLY A 12 -31.99 1.92 -25.76
N GLU A 13 -31.75 3.02 -26.48
CA GLU A 13 -32.82 3.78 -27.15
C GLU A 13 -33.40 3.02 -28.34
N ILE A 14 -32.55 2.34 -29.10
CA ILE A 14 -32.99 1.46 -30.18
C ILE A 14 -33.88 0.34 -29.59
N SER A 15 -33.47 -0.29 -28.50
CA SER A 15 -34.28 -1.30 -27.81
C SER A 15 -35.66 -0.79 -27.38
N LYS A 16 -35.73 0.41 -26.79
CA LYS A 16 -37.01 1.03 -26.39
C LYS A 16 -37.90 1.35 -27.59
N ARG A 17 -37.32 1.78 -28.70
CA ARG A 17 -38.04 2.21 -29.90
C ARG A 17 -38.51 1.05 -30.77
N THR A 18 -37.76 -0.04 -30.80
CA THR A 18 -38.10 -1.23 -31.59
C THR A 18 -38.80 -2.32 -30.78
N GLY A 19 -38.89 -2.18 -29.46
CA GLY A 19 -39.44 -3.19 -28.55
C GLY A 19 -38.57 -4.45 -28.43
N MET A 20 -37.40 -4.50 -29.07
CA MET A 20 -36.52 -5.66 -29.06
C MET A 20 -35.59 -5.63 -27.84
N PRO A 21 -35.26 -6.80 -27.26
CA PRO A 21 -34.24 -6.88 -26.22
C PRO A 21 -32.89 -6.33 -26.69
N LYS A 22 -32.22 -5.59 -25.81
CA LYS A 22 -30.91 -4.95 -26.09
C LYS A 22 -29.84 -5.93 -26.60
N GLY A 23 -29.88 -7.19 -26.16
CA GLY A 23 -28.99 -8.25 -26.65
C GLY A 23 -29.23 -8.61 -28.11
N THR A 24 -30.50 -8.65 -28.54
CA THR A 24 -30.91 -8.90 -29.93
C THR A 24 -30.53 -7.73 -30.82
N VAL A 25 -30.72 -6.49 -30.36
CA VAL A 25 -30.24 -5.29 -31.08
C VAL A 25 -28.73 -5.31 -31.26
N ARG A 26 -27.97 -5.72 -30.23
CA ARG A 26 -26.51 -5.90 -30.33
C ARG A 26 -26.15 -6.97 -31.36
N LYS A 27 -26.77 -8.14 -31.31
CA LYS A 27 -26.48 -9.27 -32.21
C LYS A 27 -26.75 -8.90 -33.68
N THR A 28 -27.91 -8.31 -33.95
CA THR A 28 -28.32 -7.88 -35.29
C THR A 28 -27.42 -6.80 -35.89
N LEU A 29 -26.90 -5.88 -35.06
CA LEU A 29 -25.91 -4.88 -35.53
C LEU A 29 -24.55 -5.51 -35.87
N ILE A 30 -24.11 -6.51 -35.10
CA ILE A 30 -22.87 -7.26 -35.38
C ILE A 30 -23.02 -8.07 -36.67
N GLU A 31 -24.13 -8.79 -36.83
CA GLU A 31 -24.43 -9.58 -38.04
C GLU A 31 -24.59 -8.70 -39.29
N GLY A 32 -25.09 -7.47 -39.12
CA GLY A 32 -25.16 -6.45 -40.17
C GLY A 32 -23.84 -5.72 -40.45
N GLY A 33 -22.71 -6.16 -39.89
CA GLY A 33 -21.39 -5.59 -40.12
C GLY A 33 -21.13 -4.23 -39.46
N THR A 34 -22.01 -3.78 -38.57
CA THR A 34 -21.85 -2.50 -37.85
C THR A 34 -20.98 -2.68 -36.62
N ALA A 35 -19.80 -2.04 -36.62
CA ALA A 35 -18.92 -2.04 -35.46
C ALA A 35 -19.56 -1.28 -34.29
N ILE A 36 -19.83 -1.99 -33.19
CA ILE A 36 -20.43 -1.38 -32.00
C ILE A 36 -19.38 -0.54 -31.28
N ARG A 37 -19.71 0.73 -31.03
CA ARG A 37 -18.94 1.67 -30.20
C ARG A 37 -18.52 0.98 -28.90
N SER A 38 -17.21 0.87 -28.69
CA SER A 38 -16.69 0.39 -27.42
C SER A 38 -17.07 1.40 -26.35
N PHE A 39 -17.68 0.92 -25.26
CA PHE A 39 -17.83 1.76 -24.07
C PHE A 39 -16.43 1.96 -23.51
N ARG A 40 -15.75 3.04 -23.92
CA ARG A 40 -14.58 3.53 -23.23
C ARG A 40 -15.05 3.80 -21.81
N ARG A 41 -14.72 2.92 -20.87
CA ARG A 41 -14.69 3.32 -19.47
C ARG A 41 -13.65 4.43 -19.44
N ASN A 42 -14.10 5.69 -19.45
CA ASN A 42 -13.31 6.82 -18.99
C ASN A 42 -13.16 6.73 -17.46
N HIS A 43 -12.92 5.53 -16.94
CA HIS A 43 -12.18 5.42 -15.71
C HIS A 43 -10.76 5.65 -16.18
N GLU A 44 -10.32 6.90 -16.16
CA GLU A 44 -8.89 7.11 -16.03
C GLU A 44 -8.45 6.14 -14.93
N PRO A 45 -7.43 5.29 -15.17
CA PRO A 45 -6.85 4.59 -14.06
C PRO A 45 -6.56 5.70 -13.04
N ILE A 46 -7.03 5.56 -11.81
CA ILE A 46 -6.58 6.43 -10.73
C ILE A 46 -5.10 6.06 -10.53
N SER A 47 -4.25 6.46 -11.48
CA SER A 47 -2.80 6.31 -11.44
C SER A 47 -2.20 7.20 -10.35
N ASN A 48 -3.04 8.04 -9.75
CA ASN A 48 -2.77 8.86 -8.59
C ASN A 48 -3.52 8.34 -7.36
N SER A 49 -3.56 7.03 -7.13
CA SER A 49 -3.79 6.60 -5.75
C SER A 49 -2.54 7.07 -4.99
N PRO A 50 -2.65 8.05 -4.07
CA PRO A 50 -1.48 8.64 -3.41
C PRO A 50 -0.69 7.50 -2.80
N ASN A 51 0.52 7.24 -3.34
CA ASN A 51 1.42 6.12 -3.03
C ASN A 51 0.83 5.21 -1.94
N VAL A 52 -0.11 4.34 -2.33
CA VAL A 52 -1.03 3.72 -1.38
C VAL A 52 -0.18 3.06 -0.32
N MET A 53 -0.37 3.51 0.92
CA MET A 53 0.22 2.97 2.13
C MET A 53 0.42 1.46 1.94
N ARG A 54 1.66 1.03 1.67
CA ARG A 54 1.92 -0.38 1.35
C ARG A 54 1.33 -1.18 2.49
N ALA A 55 0.40 -2.07 2.19
CA ALA A 55 -0.22 -2.96 3.16
C ALA A 55 0.88 -3.89 3.72
N GLY A 56 1.59 -3.41 4.72
CA GLY A 56 2.80 -4.01 5.26
C GLY A 56 3.10 -3.43 6.64
N ASN A 57 3.75 -4.25 7.47
CA ASN A 57 4.06 -3.84 8.83
C ASN A 57 5.18 -2.78 8.81
N THR A 58 4.89 -1.56 9.24
CA THR A 58 5.86 -0.46 9.26
C THR A 58 6.96 -0.77 10.30
N PRO A 59 8.25 -0.83 9.91
CA PRO A 59 9.35 -1.06 10.83
C PRO A 59 9.35 -0.09 12.02
N PHE A 60 9.69 -0.59 13.21
CA PHE A 60 9.86 0.26 14.39
C PHE A 60 11.01 1.24 14.19
N GLY A 61 10.81 2.51 14.56
CA GLY A 61 11.70 3.63 14.24
C GLY A 61 11.29 4.41 12.99
N TYR A 62 10.24 3.99 12.28
CA TYR A 62 9.74 4.62 11.07
C TYR A 62 8.21 4.75 11.11
N CYS A 63 7.68 5.78 10.46
CA CYS A 63 6.26 6.03 10.25
C CYS A 63 6.00 6.38 8.78
N TYR A 64 4.74 6.28 8.35
CA TYR A 64 4.34 6.81 7.05
C TYR A 64 3.80 8.23 7.23
N LEU A 65 4.34 9.17 6.45
CA LEU A 65 3.84 10.53 6.31
C LEU A 65 3.70 10.83 4.81
N ASP A 66 2.51 11.20 4.37
CA ASP A 66 2.19 11.46 2.96
C ASP A 66 2.60 10.34 1.99
N GLY A 67 2.41 9.08 2.41
CA GLY A 67 2.76 7.90 1.63
C GLY A 67 4.27 7.64 1.53
N LYS A 68 5.11 8.41 2.24
CA LYS A 68 6.56 8.20 2.31
C LYS A 68 6.95 7.63 3.67
N LEU A 69 7.90 6.70 3.68
CA LEU A 69 8.46 6.15 4.91
C LEU A 69 9.44 7.19 5.49
N VAL A 70 9.09 7.75 6.64
CA VAL A 70 9.85 8.77 7.36
C VAL A 70 10.32 8.20 8.70
N VAL A 71 11.43 8.71 9.23
CA VAL A 71 11.94 8.32 10.55
C VAL A 71 11.06 8.95 11.64
N ASP A 72 10.57 8.13 12.57
CA ASP A 72 9.88 8.63 13.76
C ASP A 72 10.92 8.91 14.86
N ALA A 73 11.10 10.19 15.21
CA ALA A 73 12.08 10.61 16.20
C ALA A 73 11.92 9.92 17.57
N ARG A 74 10.68 9.65 18.00
CA ARG A 74 10.40 9.06 19.32
C ARG A 74 10.87 7.61 19.36
N GLU A 75 10.43 6.82 18.39
CA GLU A 75 10.84 5.42 18.29
C GLU A 75 12.32 5.29 17.93
N ARG A 76 12.86 6.21 17.12
CA ARG A 76 14.26 6.23 16.74
C ARG A 76 15.17 6.41 17.94
N GLN A 77 14.81 7.27 18.88
CA GLN A 77 15.58 7.43 20.12
C GLN A 77 15.68 6.10 20.88
N THR A 78 14.56 5.38 21.02
CA THR A 78 14.56 4.06 21.66
C THR A 78 15.44 3.05 20.94
N VAL A 79 15.46 3.05 19.60
CA VAL A 79 16.37 2.19 18.81
C VAL A 79 17.84 2.55 19.06
N LEU A 80 18.17 3.84 19.17
CA LEU A 80 19.53 4.28 19.47
C LEU A 80 19.96 3.89 20.89
N ASP A 81 19.06 3.97 21.86
CA ASP A 81 19.33 3.54 23.24
C ASP A 81 19.56 2.03 23.31
N MET A 82 18.74 1.23 22.61
CA MET A 82 19.00 -0.22 22.43
C MET A 82 20.37 -0.50 21.82
N TRP A 83 20.73 0.25 20.78
CA TRP A 83 22.00 0.10 20.10
C TRP A 83 23.18 0.41 21.03
N ARG A 84 23.11 1.49 21.81
CA ARG A 84 24.13 1.85 22.79
C ARG A 84 24.31 0.77 23.85
N MET A 85 23.21 0.25 24.42
CA MET A 85 23.27 -0.85 25.38
C MET A 85 23.88 -2.11 24.77
N TRP A 86 23.51 -2.45 23.52
CA TRP A 86 24.05 -3.61 22.84
C TRP A 86 25.56 -3.48 22.56
N GLN A 87 26.02 -2.31 22.11
CA GLN A 87 27.44 -2.01 21.94
C GLN A 87 28.21 -2.04 23.27
N GLY A 88 27.55 -1.73 24.39
CA GLY A 88 28.08 -1.91 25.74
C GLY A 88 28.13 -3.36 26.24
N GLY A 89 27.74 -4.35 25.42
CA GLY A 89 27.80 -5.77 25.76
C GLY A 89 26.54 -6.32 26.45
N HIS A 90 25.47 -5.54 26.58
CA HIS A 90 24.23 -6.04 27.16
C HIS A 90 23.54 -7.07 26.25
N SER A 91 23.04 -8.15 26.84
CA SER A 91 22.26 -9.15 26.11
C SER A 91 20.87 -8.61 25.72
N PHE A 92 20.27 -9.15 24.66
CA PHE A 92 18.93 -8.75 24.22
C PHE A 92 17.86 -8.87 25.31
N ARG A 93 18.02 -9.82 26.23
CA ARG A 93 17.11 -10.03 27.37
C ARG A 93 17.30 -8.93 28.41
N SER A 94 18.55 -8.58 28.72
CA SER A 94 18.87 -7.47 29.60
C SER A 94 18.31 -6.16 29.05
N ILE A 95 18.49 -5.89 27.76
CA ILE A 95 17.95 -4.68 27.11
C ILE A 95 16.42 -4.63 27.20
N ALA A 96 15.73 -5.72 26.86
CA ALA A 96 14.27 -5.79 26.95
C ALA A 96 13.78 -5.56 28.40
N ARG A 97 14.48 -6.14 29.38
CA ARG A 97 14.18 -5.96 30.80
C ARG A 97 14.35 -4.49 31.22
N THR A 98 15.48 -3.87 30.89
CA THR A 98 15.73 -2.44 31.19
C THR A 98 14.63 -1.57 30.58
N LEU A 99 14.26 -1.77 29.31
CA LEU A 99 13.18 -0.98 28.69
C LEU A 99 11.83 -1.13 29.40
N ASN A 100 11.49 -2.35 29.83
CA ASN A 100 10.27 -2.61 30.59
C ASN A 100 10.30 -2.00 32.00
N GLU A 101 11.44 -2.06 32.69
CA GLU A 101 11.65 -1.42 34.00
C GLU A 101 11.51 0.11 33.91
N HIS A 102 12.03 0.70 32.84
CA HIS A 102 11.89 2.13 32.54
C HIS A 102 10.50 2.53 32.02
N LYS A 103 9.54 1.59 31.98
CA LYS A 103 8.16 1.79 31.48
C LYS A 103 8.09 2.33 30.04
N ILE A 104 9.12 2.05 29.23
CA ILE A 104 9.12 2.38 27.80
C ILE A 104 8.30 1.32 27.09
N SER A 105 7.16 1.69 26.53
CA SER A 105 6.29 0.76 25.82
C SER A 105 6.57 0.75 24.31
N THR A 106 6.20 -0.35 23.65
CA THR A 106 6.23 -0.44 22.18
C THR A 106 5.13 0.42 21.54
N ARG A 107 5.13 0.59 20.21
CA ARG A 107 4.10 1.33 19.45
C ARG A 107 2.66 0.98 19.84
N PHE A 108 2.41 -0.28 20.19
CA PHE A 108 1.09 -0.80 20.57
C PHE A 108 0.90 -0.95 22.09
N GLY A 109 1.74 -0.29 22.91
CA GLY A 109 1.64 -0.33 24.38
C GLY A 109 2.07 -1.66 25.02
N LYS A 110 2.63 -2.61 24.26
CA LYS A 110 3.07 -3.91 24.77
C LYS A 110 4.46 -3.83 25.38
N SER A 111 4.75 -4.75 26.32
CA SER A 111 6.09 -4.96 26.88
C SER A 111 7.08 -5.47 25.83
N TRP A 112 8.35 -5.12 26.01
CA TRP A 112 9.46 -5.55 25.17
C TRP A 112 9.74 -7.04 25.34
N LYS A 113 9.71 -7.76 24.21
CA LYS A 113 10.22 -9.13 24.10
C LYS A 113 11.61 -9.10 23.49
N HIS A 114 12.50 -9.96 23.95
CA HIS A 114 13.88 -9.99 23.50
C HIS A 114 14.02 -10.32 22.00
N GLU A 115 13.09 -11.07 21.42
CA GLU A 115 13.01 -11.34 19.98
C GLU A 115 12.78 -10.07 19.16
N VAL A 116 11.91 -9.18 19.65
CA VAL A 116 11.62 -7.90 18.99
C VAL A 116 12.84 -7.00 19.02
N VAL A 117 13.51 -6.91 20.17
CA VAL A 117 14.78 -6.18 20.32
C VAL A 117 15.83 -6.71 19.35
N LYS A 118 16.00 -8.04 19.27
CA LYS A 118 16.95 -8.68 18.34
C LYS A 118 16.63 -8.33 16.88
N GLN A 119 15.37 -8.38 16.47
CA GLN A 119 14.96 -8.06 15.09
C GLN A 119 15.21 -6.58 14.75
N ILE A 120 14.92 -5.68 15.68
CA ILE A 120 15.17 -4.24 15.51
C ILE A 120 16.67 -3.96 15.38
N LEU A 121 17.49 -4.52 16.26
CA LEU A 121 18.95 -4.33 16.22
C LEU A 121 19.58 -4.92 14.96
N LYS A 122 19.17 -6.11 14.54
CA LYS A 122 19.64 -6.71 13.28
C LYS A 122 19.30 -5.84 12.06
N ARG A 123 18.11 -5.25 12.02
CA ARG A 123 17.73 -4.29 10.97
C ARG A 123 18.62 -3.05 11.04
N HIS A 124 18.81 -2.50 12.23
CA HIS A 124 19.62 -1.30 12.42
C HIS A 124 21.10 -1.51 12.05
N GLU A 125 21.65 -2.68 12.32
CA GLU A 125 22.99 -3.09 11.88
C GLU A 125 23.09 -3.13 10.35
N ALA A 126 22.11 -3.73 9.67
CA ALA A 126 22.06 -3.75 8.21
C ALA A 126 21.95 -2.33 7.60
N GLU A 127 21.15 -1.44 8.19
CA GLU A 127 21.08 -0.02 7.79
C GLU A 127 22.45 0.68 7.88
N LYS A 128 23.18 0.47 8.98
CA LYS A 128 24.52 1.03 9.14
C LYS A 128 25.53 0.42 8.17
N GLY A 129 25.43 -0.88 7.91
CA GLY A 129 26.26 -1.57 6.92
C GLY A 129 26.09 -1.00 5.51
N ILE A 130 24.85 -0.68 5.10
CA ILE A 130 24.55 0.00 3.83
C ILE A 130 25.19 1.40 3.80
N THR A 131 25.12 2.14 4.91
CA THR A 131 25.67 3.50 5.00
C THR A 131 27.21 3.51 4.95
N ASN A 132 27.87 2.49 5.51
CA ASN A 132 29.33 2.36 5.53
C ASN A 132 29.93 1.83 4.21
N GLY A 133 29.10 1.28 3.31
CA GLY A 133 29.51 0.76 2.00
C GLY A 133 29.49 1.79 0.87
N ILE A 134 29.12 3.04 1.16
CA ILE A 134 29.24 4.18 0.24
C ILE A 134 30.52 4.92 0.64
N LYS A 135 31.67 4.43 0.19
CA LYS A 135 32.95 5.13 0.22
C LYS A 135 33.50 5.22 -1.19
#